data_AF-A0A9X0XGG3-F1
#
_entry.id   AF-A0A9X0XGG3-F1
#
_cell.length_a   1.000
_cell.length_b   1.000
_cell.length_c   1.000
_cell.angle_alpha   90.00
_cell.angle_beta   90.00
_cell.angle_gamma   90.00
#
_symmetry.space_group_name_H-M   'P 1'
#
loop_
_entity.id
_entity.type
_entity.pdbx_description
1 polymer ?
#
loop_
_entity_poly.entity_id
_entity_poly.type
_entity_poly.pdbx_seq_one_letter_code
_entity_poly.pdbx_strand_id
1 'polypeptide(L)'
;MSDLEVSVVGVEAAAAVHQVIQEAFRARPPIDPPADALSETVETVAEELAAYGGVLATLRGEPVGSMLFDHSGPGLMLRRFGVAPTAQGHGVASGLVRVAEEHALANGYHGLRVKSRVELPESIAFWEYHGYTRSGRVGVTLRLAKVFPRRYTLATADDVRDFGERLAGLLRAGDLLLLSGDLGAGKTTLTQGIGAGLGVRGQITSPTFVISRVHPGLDSGPPLVHVDAYRLGGIDELDDLDLDTSLTEAVTVVEWGEDVAESLADERLEIRIVRAPGGEQSLDDHDPRDLVLQPVGLRWLDSGLESLTG
;
A
#
# COMPACT_ATOMS: atom_id res chain seq x y z
N MET A 1 6.18 -30.23 -11.04
CA MET A 1 6.73 -28.86 -11.16
C MET A 1 5.81 -28.11 -12.10
N SER A 2 5.40 -26.89 -11.78
CA SER A 2 4.48 -26.14 -12.64
C SER A 2 5.25 -25.57 -13.84
N ASP A 3 4.83 -25.91 -15.05
CA ASP A 3 5.34 -25.32 -16.31
C ASP A 3 4.73 -23.93 -16.58
N LEU A 4 4.54 -23.15 -15.52
CA LEU A 4 3.99 -21.80 -15.58
C LEU A 4 5.15 -20.82 -15.75
N GLU A 5 5.15 -20.09 -16.86
CA GLU A 5 6.07 -19.00 -17.12
C GLU A 5 5.29 -17.69 -17.15
N VAL A 6 5.81 -16.64 -16.51
CA VAL A 6 5.19 -15.32 -16.50
C VAL A 6 6.27 -14.29 -16.76
N SER A 7 6.07 -13.43 -17.75
CA SER A 7 7.07 -12.45 -18.17
C SER A 7 6.44 -11.17 -18.71
N VAL A 8 7.19 -10.08 -18.63
CA VAL A 8 6.86 -8.81 -19.29
C VAL A 8 7.04 -8.99 -20.80
N VAL A 9 6.09 -8.49 -21.59
CA VAL A 9 6.05 -8.65 -23.04
C VAL A 9 5.82 -7.32 -23.76
N GLY A 10 6.28 -7.24 -25.01
CA GLY A 10 6.05 -6.14 -25.93
C GLY A 10 5.10 -6.50 -27.07
N VAL A 11 5.19 -5.74 -28.15
CA VAL A 11 4.32 -5.83 -29.33
C VAL A 11 4.29 -7.22 -29.98
N GLU A 12 5.37 -7.99 -29.88
CA GLU A 12 5.49 -9.34 -30.41
C GLU A 12 4.47 -10.33 -29.82
N ALA A 13 3.97 -10.05 -28.61
CA ALA A 13 2.99 -10.89 -27.92
C ALA A 13 1.53 -10.48 -28.18
N ALA A 14 1.27 -9.47 -29.01
CA ALA A 14 -0.06 -8.88 -29.17
C ALA A 14 -1.17 -9.89 -29.51
N ALA A 15 -0.89 -10.85 -30.40
CA ALA A 15 -1.85 -11.90 -30.75
C ALA A 15 -2.18 -12.82 -29.57
N ALA A 16 -1.17 -13.22 -28.79
CA ALA A 16 -1.34 -14.08 -27.62
C ALA A 16 -2.08 -13.35 -26.49
N VAL A 17 -1.73 -12.09 -26.23
CA VAL A 17 -2.42 -11.25 -25.25
C VAL A 17 -3.87 -11.04 -25.64
N HIS A 18 -4.15 -10.68 -26.91
CA HIS A 18 -5.51 -10.52 -27.42
C HIS A 18 -6.35 -11.80 -27.27
N GLN A 19 -5.78 -12.96 -27.60
CA GLN A 19 -6.42 -14.26 -27.42
C GLN A 19 -6.87 -14.47 -25.97
N VAL A 20 -5.97 -14.25 -25.00
CA VAL A 20 -6.29 -14.41 -23.58
C VAL A 20 -7.33 -13.41 -23.11
N ILE A 21 -7.26 -12.15 -23.55
CA ILE A 21 -8.27 -11.13 -23.23
C ILE A 21 -9.65 -11.60 -23.71
N GLN A 22 -9.76 -12.06 -24.95
CA GLN A 22 -11.02 -12.51 -25.53
C GLN A 22 -11.57 -13.74 -24.78
N GLU A 23 -10.72 -14.72 -24.48
CA GLU A 23 -11.12 -15.92 -23.74
C GLU A 23 -11.58 -15.60 -22.32
N ALA A 24 -10.75 -14.87 -21.55
CA ALA A 24 -11.02 -14.57 -20.15
C ALA A 24 -12.24 -13.67 -19.97
N PHE A 25 -12.45 -12.68 -20.85
CA PHE A 25 -13.58 -11.76 -20.72
C PHE A 25 -14.91 -12.35 -21.24
N ARG A 26 -14.89 -13.26 -22.23
CA ARG A 26 -16.10 -13.99 -22.66
C ARG A 26 -16.61 -14.96 -21.60
N ALA A 27 -15.71 -15.51 -20.78
CA ALA A 27 -16.06 -16.42 -19.71
C ALA A 27 -16.67 -15.71 -18.47
N ARG A 28 -16.64 -14.37 -18.41
CA ARG A 28 -17.21 -13.62 -17.29
C ARG A 28 -18.73 -13.57 -17.38
N PRO A 29 -19.41 -13.43 -16.22
CA PRO A 29 -20.83 -13.08 -16.21
C PRO A 29 -21.09 -11.81 -17.05
N PRO A 30 -22.24 -11.74 -17.75
CA PRO A 30 -22.62 -10.52 -18.45
C PRO A 30 -22.80 -9.37 -17.44
N ILE A 31 -22.25 -8.21 -17.78
CA ILE A 31 -22.28 -6.98 -16.95
C ILE A 31 -22.81 -5.80 -17.78
N ASP A 32 -23.43 -4.82 -17.13
CA ASP A 32 -23.98 -3.61 -17.77
C ASP A 32 -23.38 -2.33 -17.16
N PRO A 33 -22.66 -1.49 -17.94
CA PRO A 33 -22.36 -1.65 -19.36
C PRO A 33 -21.31 -2.73 -19.64
N PRO A 34 -21.36 -3.36 -20.84
CA PRO A 34 -20.45 -4.44 -21.21
C PRO A 34 -18.99 -3.98 -21.14
N ALA A 35 -18.09 -4.95 -20.92
CA ALA A 35 -16.67 -4.68 -20.99
C ALA A 35 -16.27 -4.30 -22.43
N ASP A 36 -15.54 -3.20 -22.57
CA ASP A 36 -14.95 -2.73 -23.82
C ASP A 36 -13.84 -3.66 -24.35
N ALA A 37 -13.28 -4.52 -23.48
CA ALA A 37 -12.26 -5.51 -23.83
C ALA A 37 -12.65 -6.42 -25.02
N LEU A 38 -13.93 -6.73 -25.20
CA LEU A 38 -14.38 -7.59 -26.31
C LEU A 38 -14.37 -6.88 -27.67
N SER A 39 -14.26 -5.54 -27.68
CA SER A 39 -14.15 -4.74 -28.91
C SER A 39 -12.71 -4.50 -29.37
N GLU A 40 -11.72 -4.89 -28.57
CA GLU A 40 -10.30 -4.73 -28.91
C GLU A 40 -9.89 -5.68 -30.03
N THR A 41 -8.98 -5.23 -30.90
CA THR A 41 -8.35 -6.02 -31.96
C THR A 41 -6.88 -6.31 -31.61
N VAL A 42 -6.25 -7.20 -32.38
CA VAL A 42 -4.81 -7.48 -32.23
C VAL A 42 -4.00 -6.20 -32.46
N GLU A 43 -4.40 -5.37 -33.42
CA GLU A 43 -3.76 -4.10 -33.73
C GLU A 43 -3.85 -3.11 -32.55
N THR A 44 -5.03 -2.95 -31.95
CA THR A 44 -5.16 -2.05 -30.79
C THR A 44 -4.38 -2.55 -29.57
N VAL A 45 -4.30 -3.88 -29.37
CA VAL A 45 -3.48 -4.47 -28.31
C VAL A 45 -1.99 -4.29 -28.61
N ALA A 46 -1.57 -4.40 -29.86
CA ALA A 46 -0.20 -4.15 -30.30
C ALA A 46 0.22 -2.70 -30.04
N GLU A 47 -0.66 -1.72 -30.29
CA GLU A 47 -0.42 -0.31 -30.00
C GLU A 47 -0.21 -0.06 -28.49
N GLU A 48 -1.07 -0.64 -27.64
CA GLU A 48 -0.95 -0.54 -26.18
C GLU A 48 0.35 -1.20 -25.67
N LEU A 49 0.67 -2.40 -26.16
CA LEU A 49 1.92 -3.10 -25.79
C LEU A 49 3.17 -2.35 -26.27
N ALA A 50 3.12 -1.70 -27.43
CA ALA A 50 4.22 -0.88 -27.92
C ALA A 50 4.41 0.39 -27.08
N ALA A 51 3.32 0.98 -26.60
CA ALA A 51 3.37 2.19 -25.79
C ALA A 51 3.78 1.92 -24.34
N TYR A 52 3.27 0.85 -23.75
CA TYR A 52 3.26 0.65 -22.30
C TYR A 52 3.71 -0.76 -21.87
N GLY A 53 3.71 -1.74 -22.78
CA GLY A 53 3.99 -3.13 -22.46
C GLY A 53 2.86 -3.82 -21.69
N GLY A 54 3.13 -5.05 -21.27
CA GLY A 54 2.20 -5.85 -20.49
C GLY A 54 2.86 -7.09 -19.91
N VAL A 55 2.06 -8.00 -19.39
CA VAL A 55 2.54 -9.29 -18.87
C VAL A 55 1.75 -10.40 -19.55
N LEU A 56 2.46 -11.45 -19.96
CA LEU A 56 1.87 -12.68 -20.46
C LEU A 56 2.29 -13.84 -19.56
N ALA A 57 1.33 -14.69 -19.24
CA ALA A 57 1.55 -15.97 -18.59
C ALA A 57 1.26 -17.10 -19.57
N THR A 58 2.19 -18.04 -19.65
CA THR A 58 2.03 -19.27 -20.43
C THR A 58 2.05 -20.49 -19.51
N LEU A 59 1.24 -21.49 -19.82
CA LEU A 59 1.24 -22.77 -19.12
C LEU A 59 1.48 -23.86 -20.15
N ARG A 60 2.61 -24.55 -20.03
CA ARG A 60 3.06 -25.54 -21.04
C ARG A 60 3.18 -24.93 -22.45
N GLY A 61 3.63 -23.67 -22.53
CA GLY A 61 3.80 -22.93 -23.77
C GLY A 61 2.54 -22.27 -24.33
N GLU A 62 1.36 -22.59 -23.80
CA GLU A 62 0.10 -21.97 -24.23
C GLU A 62 -0.20 -20.70 -23.44
N PRO A 63 -0.63 -19.59 -24.08
CA PRO A 63 -0.97 -18.36 -23.38
C PRO A 63 -2.27 -18.53 -22.59
N VAL A 64 -2.20 -18.28 -21.28
CA VAL A 64 -3.31 -18.54 -20.35
C VAL A 64 -3.61 -17.37 -19.41
N GLY A 65 -2.78 -16.34 -19.38
CA GLY A 65 -3.01 -15.17 -18.54
C GLY A 65 -2.38 -13.93 -19.14
N SER A 66 -3.03 -12.78 -18.99
CA SER A 66 -2.52 -11.52 -19.53
C SER A 66 -2.90 -10.32 -18.67
N MET A 67 -2.10 -9.27 -18.78
CA MET A 67 -2.48 -7.90 -18.41
C MET A 67 -1.74 -6.90 -19.29
N LEU A 68 -2.28 -5.68 -19.38
CA LEU A 68 -1.67 -4.54 -20.04
C LEU A 68 -1.31 -3.48 -19.01
N PHE A 69 -0.25 -2.73 -19.28
CA PHE A 69 0.14 -1.57 -18.48
C PHE A 69 -0.43 -0.28 -19.05
N ASP A 70 -0.62 0.71 -18.18
CA ASP A 70 -1.04 2.06 -18.53
C ASP A 70 -0.34 3.02 -17.57
N HIS A 71 0.46 3.92 -18.13
CA HIS A 71 1.34 4.84 -17.39
C HIS A 71 0.63 6.17 -17.09
N SER A 72 -0.68 6.27 -17.31
CA SER A 72 -1.43 7.50 -17.09
C SER A 72 -1.73 7.75 -15.60
N GLY A 73 -1.29 8.90 -15.10
CA GLY A 73 -1.51 9.33 -13.72
C GLY A 73 -0.55 8.69 -12.71
N PRO A 74 -0.84 8.81 -11.39
CA PRO A 74 0.07 8.38 -10.34
C PRO A 74 0.15 6.86 -10.23
N GLY A 75 1.34 6.27 -10.11
CA GLY A 75 1.51 4.81 -10.11
C GLY A 75 1.11 4.12 -11.44
N LEU A 76 1.45 2.83 -11.58
CA LEU A 76 1.17 2.05 -12.79
C LEU A 76 -0.26 1.48 -12.77
N MET A 77 -1.07 1.78 -13.80
CA MET A 77 -2.40 1.20 -13.94
C MET A 77 -2.31 -0.16 -14.63
N LEU A 78 -2.90 -1.18 -14.02
CA LEU A 78 -3.05 -2.50 -14.61
C LEU A 78 -4.43 -2.60 -15.28
N ARG A 79 -4.42 -2.91 -16.57
CA ARG A 79 -5.61 -3.10 -17.40
C ARG A 79 -5.66 -4.53 -17.93
N ARG A 80 -6.85 -4.93 -18.39
CA ARG A 80 -7.07 -6.19 -19.09
C ARG A 80 -6.54 -7.44 -18.37
N PHE A 81 -6.55 -7.39 -17.04
CA PHE A 81 -6.23 -8.55 -16.21
C PHE A 81 -7.21 -9.69 -16.51
N GLY A 82 -6.70 -10.79 -17.04
CA GLY A 82 -7.48 -11.95 -17.46
C GLY A 82 -6.70 -13.24 -17.27
N VAL A 83 -7.40 -14.29 -16.86
CA VAL A 83 -6.88 -15.66 -16.78
C VAL A 83 -7.88 -16.56 -17.48
N ALA A 84 -7.38 -17.38 -18.41
CA ALA A 84 -8.15 -18.38 -19.12
C ALA A 84 -8.82 -19.34 -18.11
N PRO A 85 -10.11 -19.69 -18.27
CA PRO A 85 -10.81 -20.60 -17.35
C PRO A 85 -10.09 -21.94 -17.17
N THR A 86 -9.46 -22.43 -18.24
CA THR A 86 -8.70 -23.69 -18.27
C THR A 86 -7.46 -23.69 -17.38
N ALA A 87 -6.97 -22.52 -16.97
CA ALA A 87 -5.76 -22.35 -16.17
C ALA A 87 -6.01 -21.81 -14.75
N GLN A 88 -7.27 -21.73 -14.32
CA GLN A 88 -7.60 -21.37 -12.94
C GLN A 88 -7.01 -22.38 -11.94
N GLY A 89 -6.66 -21.90 -10.74
CA GLY A 89 -6.04 -22.73 -9.70
C GLY A 89 -4.55 -23.09 -9.91
N HIS A 90 -3.92 -22.63 -10.99
CA HIS A 90 -2.51 -22.91 -11.29
C HIS A 90 -1.54 -21.78 -10.87
N GLY A 91 -2.00 -20.78 -10.11
CA GLY A 91 -1.18 -19.65 -9.66
C GLY A 91 -0.93 -18.56 -10.72
N VAL A 92 -1.57 -18.65 -11.90
CA VAL A 92 -1.42 -17.69 -13.01
C VAL A 92 -1.69 -16.24 -12.56
N ALA A 93 -2.84 -16.03 -11.91
CA ALA A 93 -3.29 -14.72 -11.44
C ALA A 93 -2.27 -14.05 -10.51
N SER A 94 -1.79 -14.80 -9.50
CA SER A 94 -0.78 -14.30 -8.55
C SER A 94 0.59 -14.11 -9.21
N GLY A 95 0.95 -14.96 -10.17
CA GLY A 95 2.18 -14.81 -10.96
C GLY A 95 2.18 -13.54 -11.80
N LEU A 96 1.05 -13.24 -12.45
CA LEU A 96 0.83 -11.98 -13.19
C LEU A 96 1.02 -10.76 -12.26
N VAL A 97 0.38 -10.75 -11.10
CA VAL A 97 0.52 -9.65 -10.12
C VAL A 97 1.96 -9.47 -9.66
N ARG A 98 2.65 -10.57 -9.31
CA ARG A 98 4.05 -10.53 -8.89
C ARG A 98 4.96 -9.91 -9.95
N VAL A 99 4.85 -10.35 -11.21
CA VAL A 99 5.68 -9.81 -12.30
C VAL A 99 5.35 -8.35 -12.59
N ALA A 100 4.09 -7.94 -12.44
CA ALA A 100 3.71 -6.52 -12.55
C ALA A 100 4.29 -5.66 -11.43
N GLU A 101 4.33 -6.15 -10.20
CA GLU A 101 4.97 -5.47 -9.06
C GLU A 101 6.48 -5.32 -9.29
N GLU A 102 7.14 -6.39 -9.71
CA GLU A 102 8.56 -6.38 -10.07
C GLU A 102 8.86 -5.38 -11.20
N HIS A 103 8.04 -5.37 -12.26
CA HIS A 103 8.16 -4.43 -13.36
C HIS A 103 7.96 -2.97 -12.90
N ALA A 104 6.93 -2.71 -12.09
CA ALA A 104 6.64 -1.38 -11.58
C ALA A 104 7.82 -0.83 -10.75
N LEU A 105 8.33 -1.63 -9.81
CA LEU A 105 9.49 -1.27 -8.99
C LEU A 105 10.74 -0.99 -9.86
N ALA A 106 11.02 -1.86 -10.83
CA ALA A 106 12.17 -1.69 -11.73
C ALA A 106 12.09 -0.42 -12.59
N ASN A 107 10.89 0.10 -12.82
CA ASN A 107 10.63 1.31 -13.60
C ASN A 107 10.32 2.54 -12.72
N GLY A 108 10.62 2.48 -11.42
CA GLY A 108 10.51 3.63 -10.51
C GLY A 108 9.08 3.95 -10.06
N TYR A 109 8.11 3.06 -10.29
CA TYR A 109 6.77 3.23 -9.75
C TYR A 109 6.72 2.88 -8.27
N HIS A 110 5.88 3.61 -7.53
CA HIS A 110 5.70 3.44 -6.08
C HIS A 110 4.40 2.77 -5.69
N GLY A 111 3.62 2.34 -6.68
CA GLY A 111 2.41 1.56 -6.47
C GLY A 111 1.72 1.20 -7.77
N LEU A 112 0.70 0.37 -7.63
CA LEU A 112 -0.15 -0.14 -8.70
C LEU A 112 -1.59 0.31 -8.48
N ARG A 113 -2.34 0.43 -9.58
CA ARG A 113 -3.78 0.69 -9.56
C ARG A 113 -4.51 -0.28 -10.46
N VAL A 114 -5.72 -0.64 -10.05
CA VAL A 114 -6.64 -1.46 -10.83
C VAL A 114 -8.04 -0.86 -10.77
N LYS A 115 -8.87 -1.24 -11.75
CA LYS A 115 -10.31 -0.98 -11.73
C LYS A 115 -11.04 -2.30 -11.75
N SER A 116 -12.01 -2.46 -10.86
CA SER A 116 -12.91 -3.61 -10.82
C SER A 116 -14.37 -3.16 -10.85
N ARG A 117 -15.26 -3.99 -11.39
CA ARG A 117 -16.70 -3.73 -11.33
C ARG A 117 -17.25 -4.19 -9.99
N VAL A 118 -18.14 -3.40 -9.37
CA VAL A 118 -18.83 -3.79 -8.12
C VAL A 118 -19.58 -5.11 -8.24
N GLU A 119 -20.03 -5.43 -9.45
CA GLU A 119 -20.75 -6.67 -9.79
C GLU A 119 -19.84 -7.91 -9.87
N LEU A 120 -18.51 -7.73 -9.74
CA LEU A 120 -17.52 -8.81 -9.74
C LEU A 120 -16.83 -8.92 -8.37
N PRO A 121 -17.55 -9.39 -7.32
CA PRO A 121 -17.02 -9.45 -5.96
C PRO A 121 -15.78 -10.34 -5.83
N GLU A 122 -15.69 -11.43 -6.58
CA GLU A 122 -14.51 -12.31 -6.59
C GLU A 122 -13.26 -11.59 -7.11
N SER A 123 -13.41 -10.71 -8.12
CA SER A 123 -12.29 -9.90 -8.60
C SER A 123 -11.84 -8.87 -7.56
N ILE A 124 -12.79 -8.27 -6.83
CA ILE A 124 -12.49 -7.33 -5.75
C ILE A 124 -11.75 -8.05 -4.62
N ALA A 125 -12.27 -9.19 -4.17
CA ALA A 125 -11.67 -10.01 -3.13
C ALA A 125 -10.27 -10.51 -3.53
N PHE A 126 -10.05 -10.84 -4.80
CA PHE A 126 -8.72 -11.19 -5.32
C PHE A 126 -7.72 -10.04 -5.16
N TRP A 127 -8.09 -8.82 -5.55
CA TRP A 127 -7.21 -7.66 -5.41
C TRP A 127 -6.93 -7.33 -3.94
N GLU A 128 -7.97 -7.38 -3.09
CA GLU A 128 -7.84 -7.18 -1.64
C GLU A 128 -6.91 -8.22 -1.01
N TYR A 129 -7.04 -9.50 -1.39
CA TYR A 129 -6.12 -10.56 -0.97
C TYR A 129 -4.67 -10.30 -1.38
N HIS A 130 -4.45 -9.65 -2.54
CA HIS A 130 -3.13 -9.25 -3.02
C HIS A 130 -2.62 -7.93 -2.43
N GLY A 131 -3.32 -7.36 -1.44
CA GLY A 131 -2.92 -6.15 -0.72
C GLY A 131 -3.31 -4.85 -1.40
N TYR A 132 -4.27 -4.87 -2.32
CA TYR A 132 -4.87 -3.65 -2.85
C TYR A 132 -6.00 -3.18 -1.94
N THR A 133 -6.06 -1.89 -1.66
CA THR A 133 -7.17 -1.28 -0.93
C THR A 133 -8.08 -0.49 -1.85
N ARG A 134 -9.36 -0.41 -1.48
CA ARG A 134 -10.35 0.40 -2.20
C ARG A 134 -9.98 1.86 -2.04
N SER A 135 -9.95 2.58 -3.16
CA SER A 135 -9.52 3.97 -3.20
C SER A 135 -10.55 4.93 -3.78
N GLY A 136 -11.74 4.40 -4.07
CA GLY A 136 -12.89 5.18 -4.50
C GLY A 136 -13.77 4.44 -5.48
N ARG A 137 -14.88 5.09 -5.85
CA ARG A 137 -15.90 4.54 -6.73
C ARG A 137 -16.39 5.59 -7.72
N VAL A 138 -16.54 5.19 -8.98
CA VAL A 138 -17.22 5.99 -10.01
C VAL A 138 -18.25 5.11 -10.71
N GLY A 139 -19.52 5.39 -10.47
CA GLY A 139 -20.64 4.56 -10.93
C GLY A 139 -20.51 3.12 -10.43
N VAL A 140 -20.43 2.16 -11.35
CA VAL A 140 -20.24 0.72 -11.04
C VAL A 140 -18.77 0.29 -10.98
N THR A 141 -17.83 1.22 -11.11
CA THR A 141 -16.39 0.92 -11.09
C THR A 141 -15.79 1.28 -9.74
N LEU A 142 -15.22 0.29 -9.06
CA LEU A 142 -14.32 0.48 -7.93
C LEU A 142 -12.89 0.68 -8.43
N ARG A 143 -12.20 1.61 -7.82
CA ARG A 143 -10.76 1.79 -7.96
C ARG A 143 -10.10 1.13 -6.77
N LEU A 144 -9.06 0.34 -7.03
CA LEU A 144 -8.22 -0.20 -5.97
C LEU A 144 -6.77 0.17 -6.27
N ALA A 145 -5.97 0.29 -5.23
CA ALA A 145 -4.57 0.63 -5.33
C ALA A 145 -3.75 -0.14 -4.31
N LYS A 146 -2.49 -0.41 -4.66
CA LYS A 146 -1.49 -0.95 -3.75
C LYS A 146 -0.28 -0.04 -3.81
N VAL A 147 0.06 0.58 -2.69
CA VAL A 147 1.29 1.36 -2.56
C VAL A 147 2.37 0.45 -2.00
N PHE A 148 3.58 0.50 -2.55
CA PHE A 148 4.64 -0.41 -2.18
C PHE A 148 5.25 -0.04 -0.83
N PRO A 149 5.57 -1.04 0.03
CA PRO A 149 6.24 -0.78 1.28
C PRO A 149 7.66 -0.28 1.07
N ARG A 150 8.17 0.43 2.07
CA ARG A 150 9.55 0.94 2.13
C ARG A 150 10.24 0.43 3.36
N ARG A 151 11.54 0.18 3.24
CA ARG A 151 12.37 -0.34 4.33
C ARG A 151 13.56 0.58 4.54
N TYR A 152 13.84 0.86 5.79
CA TYR A 152 14.96 1.69 6.23
C TYR A 152 15.68 0.97 7.36
N THR A 153 17.00 1.11 7.42
CA THR A 153 17.80 0.71 8.57
C THR A 153 18.37 1.97 9.18
N LEU A 154 17.98 2.26 10.42
CA LEU A 154 18.33 3.47 11.16
C LEU A 154 19.31 3.07 12.26
N ALA A 155 20.50 3.66 12.29
CA ALA A 155 21.61 3.14 13.09
C ALA A 155 21.53 3.48 14.58
N THR A 156 20.85 4.57 14.91
CA THR A 156 20.80 5.15 16.26
C THR A 156 19.39 5.63 16.61
N ALA A 157 19.18 5.96 17.89
CA ALA A 157 17.93 6.60 18.32
C ALA A 157 17.74 8.00 17.70
N ASP A 158 18.82 8.73 17.43
CA ASP A 158 18.76 10.02 16.75
C ASP A 158 18.33 9.86 15.29
N ASP A 159 18.81 8.83 14.57
CA ASP A 159 18.34 8.54 13.21
C ASP A 159 16.83 8.25 13.16
N VAL A 160 16.28 7.60 14.20
CA VAL A 160 14.83 7.38 14.34
C VAL A 160 14.07 8.69 14.54
N ARG A 161 14.62 9.63 15.33
CA ARG A 161 14.01 10.96 15.51
C ARG A 161 14.06 11.77 14.23
N ASP A 162 15.23 11.82 13.58
CA ASP A 162 15.44 12.54 12.32
C ASP A 162 14.53 12.00 11.21
N PHE A 163 14.37 10.67 11.15
CA PHE A 163 13.41 10.04 10.25
C PHE A 163 11.98 10.48 10.54
N GLY A 164 11.58 10.52 11.82
CA GLY A 164 10.26 11.01 12.25
C GLY A 164 10.02 12.48 11.86
N GLU A 165 11.02 13.34 12.00
CA GLU A 165 10.95 14.75 11.62
C GLU A 165 10.79 14.91 10.10
N ARG A 166 11.57 14.16 9.30
CA ARG A 166 11.41 14.14 7.84
C ARG A 166 10.03 13.63 7.42
N LEU A 167 9.54 12.56 8.06
CA LEU A 167 8.21 12.01 7.80
C LEU A 167 7.12 13.04 8.10
N ALA A 168 7.23 13.79 9.21
CA ALA A 168 6.26 14.82 9.59
C ALA A 168 6.05 15.89 8.52
N GLY A 169 7.09 16.22 7.74
CA GLY A 169 6.98 17.15 6.61
C GLY A 169 6.04 16.70 5.49
N LEU A 170 5.65 15.42 5.46
CA LEU A 170 4.71 14.84 4.48
C LEU A 170 3.30 14.65 5.04
N LEU A 171 3.12 14.85 6.35
CA LEU A 171 1.87 14.59 7.06
C LEU A 171 0.93 15.80 6.99
N ARG A 172 -0.36 15.53 7.02
CA ARG A 172 -1.43 16.53 7.07
C ARG A 172 -2.52 16.11 8.05
N ALA A 173 -3.35 17.07 8.48
CA ALA A 173 -4.58 16.78 9.22
C ALA A 173 -5.38 15.68 8.49
N GLY A 174 -5.87 14.69 9.24
CA GLY A 174 -6.51 13.51 8.67
C GLY A 174 -5.62 12.28 8.56
N ASP A 175 -4.29 12.42 8.64
CA ASP A 175 -3.39 11.28 8.49
C ASP A 175 -3.31 10.44 9.77
N LEU A 176 -3.52 9.14 9.61
CA LEU A 176 -3.38 8.13 10.66
C LEU A 176 -2.09 7.33 10.48
N LEU A 177 -1.30 7.24 11.54
CA LEU A 177 -0.09 6.43 11.61
C LEU A 177 -0.27 5.34 12.69
N LEU A 178 -0.12 4.08 12.29
CA LEU A 178 -0.19 2.93 13.21
C LEU A 178 1.22 2.39 13.43
N LEU A 179 1.72 2.44 14.67
CA LEU A 179 3.08 2.04 15.01
C LEU A 179 3.07 0.68 15.70
N SER A 180 3.78 -0.30 15.16
CA SER A 180 3.95 -1.63 15.75
C SER A 180 5.42 -1.99 15.95
N GLY A 181 5.67 -2.95 16.83
CA GLY A 181 7.02 -3.37 17.21
C GLY A 181 7.14 -3.64 18.71
N ASP A 182 8.17 -4.37 19.10
CA ASP A 182 8.38 -4.80 20.49
C ASP A 182 8.55 -3.61 21.47
N LEU A 183 8.48 -3.91 22.77
CA LEU A 183 8.78 -2.94 23.81
C LEU A 183 10.22 -2.43 23.64
N GLY A 184 10.40 -1.11 23.63
CA GLY A 184 11.71 -0.51 23.41
C GLY A 184 12.23 -0.60 21.96
N ALA A 185 11.36 -0.90 20.98
CA ALA A 185 11.72 -0.85 19.56
C ALA A 185 11.95 0.59 19.04
N GLY A 186 11.48 1.62 19.75
CA GLY A 186 11.65 3.03 19.35
C GLY A 186 10.39 3.69 18.78
N LYS A 187 9.20 3.13 19.01
CA LYS A 187 7.91 3.73 18.61
C LYS A 187 7.75 5.16 19.14
N THR A 188 7.85 5.35 20.47
CA THR A 188 7.79 6.69 21.07
C THR A 188 8.93 7.61 20.60
N THR A 189 10.12 7.07 20.29
CA THR A 189 11.23 7.84 19.72
C THR A 189 10.89 8.38 18.35
N LEU A 190 10.24 7.58 17.50
CA LEU A 190 9.72 8.03 16.21
C LEU A 190 8.63 9.09 16.40
N THR A 191 7.69 8.88 17.34
CA THR A 191 6.63 9.86 17.64
C THR A 191 7.20 11.20 18.13
N GLN A 192 8.30 11.19 18.89
CA GLN A 192 9.02 12.40 19.28
C GLN A 192 9.54 13.18 18.08
N GLY A 193 10.17 12.48 17.12
CA GLY A 193 10.62 13.07 15.86
C GLY A 193 9.45 13.66 15.06
N ILE A 194 8.36 12.91 14.95
CA ILE A 194 7.14 13.38 14.27
C ILE A 194 6.62 14.67 14.90
N GLY A 195 6.48 14.71 16.23
CA GLY A 195 6.01 15.91 16.91
C GLY A 195 6.96 17.10 16.79
N ALA A 196 8.27 16.86 16.77
CA ALA A 196 9.26 17.90 16.50
C ALA A 196 9.06 18.50 15.10
N GLY A 197 8.93 17.66 14.06
CA GLY A 197 8.71 18.11 12.69
C GLY A 197 7.35 18.76 12.45
N LEU A 198 6.30 18.35 13.18
CA LEU A 198 5.00 19.03 13.18
C LEU A 198 5.00 20.35 13.97
N GLY A 199 6.02 20.60 14.80
CA GLY A 199 6.09 21.77 15.66
C GLY A 199 5.01 21.77 16.74
N VAL A 200 4.76 20.65 17.43
CA VAL A 200 3.77 20.59 18.50
C VAL A 200 4.31 21.04 19.86
N ARG A 201 3.41 21.47 20.75
CA ARG A 201 3.73 21.95 22.10
C ARG A 201 3.97 20.80 23.08
N GLY A 202 4.93 21.02 23.97
CA GLY A 202 5.22 20.14 25.09
C GLY A 202 6.06 18.94 24.70
N GLN A 203 6.57 18.23 25.72
CA GLN A 203 7.36 17.02 25.50
C GLN A 203 6.46 15.83 25.17
N ILE A 204 6.84 15.07 24.15
CA ILE A 204 6.21 13.80 23.82
C ILE A 204 6.84 12.71 24.66
N THR A 205 6.02 12.11 25.50
CA THR A 205 6.34 10.94 26.32
C THR A 205 5.22 9.93 26.16
N SER A 206 5.54 8.64 26.24
CA SER A 206 4.56 7.58 26.04
C SER A 206 3.33 7.79 26.94
N PRO A 207 2.12 7.89 26.37
CA PRO A 207 0.89 8.11 27.12
C PRO A 207 0.34 6.83 27.77
N THR A 208 1.16 5.79 27.99
CA THR A 208 0.75 4.46 28.49
C THR A 208 -0.23 4.44 29.68
N PHE A 209 -0.22 5.48 30.54
CA PHE A 209 -1.15 5.57 31.69
C PHE A 209 -2.40 6.42 31.44
N VAL A 210 -2.37 7.34 30.48
CA VAL A 210 -3.49 8.21 30.13
C VAL A 210 -4.16 7.79 28.82
N ILE A 211 -3.61 6.77 28.15
CA ILE A 211 -4.05 6.16 26.89
C ILE A 211 -3.91 7.09 25.69
N SER A 212 -4.36 8.34 25.79
CA SER A 212 -4.28 9.35 24.73
C SER A 212 -3.80 10.70 25.26
N ARG A 213 -3.06 11.44 24.43
CA ARG A 213 -2.67 12.83 24.66
C ARG A 213 -2.77 13.63 23.38
N VAL A 214 -3.28 14.85 23.50
CA VAL A 214 -3.28 15.84 22.42
C VAL A 214 -2.13 16.81 22.66
N HIS A 215 -1.27 16.96 21.65
CA HIS A 215 -0.19 17.92 21.59
C HIS A 215 -0.58 19.04 20.60
N PRO A 216 -0.96 20.24 21.10
CA PRO A 216 -1.38 21.33 20.24
C PRO A 216 -0.25 21.81 19.32
N GLY A 217 -0.55 22.13 18.07
CA GLY A 217 0.41 22.80 17.18
C GLY A 217 0.88 24.15 17.75
N LEU A 218 2.16 24.50 17.54
CA LEU A 218 2.70 25.82 17.91
C LEU A 218 2.17 26.92 16.98
N ASP A 219 2.12 26.66 15.67
CA ASP A 219 1.73 27.58 14.59
C ASP A 219 0.43 27.13 13.85
N SER A 220 0.40 27.19 12.50
CA SER A 220 -0.69 26.72 11.63
C SER A 220 -0.63 25.23 11.28
N GLY A 221 0.29 24.48 11.88
CA GLY A 221 0.41 23.03 11.69
C GLY A 221 -0.70 22.27 12.44
N PRO A 222 -1.04 21.05 12.00
CA PRO A 222 -2.05 20.24 12.68
C PRO A 222 -1.58 19.85 14.09
N PRO A 223 -2.50 19.71 15.07
CA PRO A 223 -2.16 19.08 16.33
C PRO A 223 -1.77 17.60 16.12
N LEU A 224 -1.05 17.05 17.09
CA LEU A 224 -0.75 15.62 17.16
C LEU A 224 -1.60 14.95 18.24
N VAL A 225 -2.37 13.95 17.86
CA VAL A 225 -3.03 13.04 18.81
C VAL A 225 -2.15 11.80 18.94
N HIS A 226 -1.61 11.56 20.14
CA HIS A 226 -0.75 10.42 20.43
C HIS A 226 -1.47 9.45 21.35
N VAL A 227 -1.72 8.25 20.85
CA VAL A 227 -2.42 7.16 21.54
C VAL A 227 -1.44 6.00 21.77
N ASP A 228 -1.53 5.36 22.94
CA ASP A 228 -0.85 4.11 23.25
C ASP A 228 -1.90 3.04 23.56
N ALA A 229 -2.13 2.16 22.58
CA ALA A 229 -3.14 1.11 22.63
C ALA A 229 -2.65 -0.18 23.33
N TYR A 230 -1.43 -0.22 23.89
CA TYR A 230 -0.87 -1.42 24.50
C TYR A 230 -1.74 -2.04 25.60
N ARG A 231 -2.58 -1.22 26.25
CA ARG A 231 -3.46 -1.63 27.35
C ARG A 231 -4.93 -1.72 26.97
N LEU A 232 -5.28 -1.42 25.73
CA LEU A 232 -6.67 -1.49 25.29
C LEU A 232 -7.09 -2.95 25.11
N GLY A 233 -8.27 -3.29 25.62
CA GLY A 233 -8.87 -4.63 25.48
C GLY A 233 -9.41 -4.91 24.07
N GLY A 234 -9.43 -3.91 23.19
CA GLY A 234 -9.90 -4.02 21.81
C GLY A 234 -10.40 -2.68 21.28
N ILE A 235 -11.03 -2.75 20.10
CA ILE A 235 -11.58 -1.59 19.38
C ILE A 235 -12.64 -0.81 20.17
N ASP A 236 -13.46 -1.50 20.98
CA ASP A 236 -14.53 -0.85 21.76
C ASP A 236 -13.97 0.18 22.76
N GLU A 237 -12.79 -0.08 23.34
CA GLU A 237 -12.14 0.87 24.26
C GLU A 237 -11.44 2.02 23.51
N LEU A 238 -11.13 1.84 22.22
CA LEU A 238 -10.59 2.89 21.36
C LEU A 238 -11.71 3.85 20.91
N ASP A 239 -12.88 3.31 20.59
CA ASP A 239 -14.08 4.10 20.25
C ASP A 239 -14.52 5.00 21.43
N ASP A 240 -14.38 4.52 22.66
CA ASP A 240 -14.64 5.29 23.90
C ASP A 240 -13.73 6.52 24.06
N LEU A 241 -12.61 6.61 23.33
CA LEU A 241 -11.71 7.78 23.37
C LEU A 241 -12.21 8.96 22.54
N ASP A 242 -13.33 8.81 21.81
CA ASP A 242 -13.95 9.84 20.95
C ASP A 242 -12.94 10.50 19.99
N LEU A 243 -12.07 9.67 19.40
CA LEU A 243 -11.01 10.12 18.49
C LEU A 243 -11.58 10.66 17.18
N ASP A 244 -12.79 10.28 16.79
CA ASP A 244 -13.45 10.60 15.52
C ASP A 244 -13.44 12.09 15.19
N THR A 245 -13.74 12.93 16.18
CA THR A 245 -13.76 14.40 15.99
C THR A 245 -12.36 14.96 15.76
N SER A 246 -11.33 14.33 16.35
CA SER A 246 -9.94 14.77 16.26
C SER A 246 -9.19 14.19 15.05
N LEU A 247 -9.59 13.03 14.54
CA LEU A 247 -8.90 12.31 13.46
C LEU A 247 -8.81 13.15 12.18
N THR A 248 -9.86 13.92 11.86
CA THR A 248 -9.91 14.73 10.62
C THR A 248 -9.13 16.05 10.72
N GLU A 249 -8.89 16.55 11.93
CA GLU A 249 -8.24 17.84 12.17
C GLU A 249 -6.78 17.71 12.63
N ALA A 250 -6.38 16.52 13.09
CA ALA A 250 -5.07 16.23 13.63
C ALA A 250 -4.28 15.23 12.76
N VAL A 251 -2.98 15.13 13.03
CA VAL A 251 -2.23 13.92 12.73
C VAL A 251 -2.40 12.98 13.92
N THR A 252 -2.77 11.74 13.70
CA THR A 252 -2.98 10.76 14.77
C THR A 252 -1.93 9.66 14.69
N VAL A 253 -1.20 9.45 15.79
CA VAL A 253 -0.22 8.38 15.96
C VAL A 253 -0.74 7.43 17.02
N VAL A 254 -0.98 6.17 16.64
CA VAL A 254 -1.40 5.10 17.55
C VAL A 254 -0.26 4.09 17.69
N GLU A 255 0.40 4.09 18.84
CA GLU A 255 1.32 3.02 19.22
C GLU A 255 0.54 1.76 19.57
N TRP A 256 1.02 0.60 19.13
CA TRP A 256 0.33 -0.69 19.26
C TRP A 256 -1.05 -0.73 18.61
N GLY A 257 -1.24 0.05 17.54
CA GLY A 257 -2.51 0.13 16.83
C GLY A 257 -2.80 -1.03 15.86
N GLU A 258 -1.85 -1.96 15.66
CA GLU A 258 -2.09 -3.19 14.87
C GLU A 258 -3.18 -4.02 15.55
N ASP A 259 -4.11 -4.54 14.74
CA ASP A 259 -5.33 -5.27 15.09
C ASP A 259 -6.40 -4.48 15.89
N VAL A 260 -6.14 -3.21 16.23
CA VAL A 260 -7.02 -2.40 17.10
C VAL A 260 -7.53 -1.15 16.40
N ALA A 261 -6.73 -0.53 15.52
CA ALA A 261 -6.98 0.83 15.02
C ALA A 261 -7.04 0.94 13.49
N GLU A 262 -7.02 -0.16 12.74
CA GLU A 262 -7.10 -0.15 11.27
C GLU A 262 -8.41 0.41 10.73
N SER A 263 -9.49 0.28 11.49
CA SER A 263 -10.82 0.78 11.14
C SER A 263 -10.97 2.28 11.33
N LEU A 264 -10.06 2.95 12.05
CA LEU A 264 -10.13 4.39 12.28
C LEU A 264 -9.98 5.19 10.99
N ALA A 265 -9.28 4.63 9.99
CA ALA A 265 -9.17 5.26 8.67
C ALA A 265 -8.95 4.23 7.55
N ASP A 266 -9.67 4.41 6.45
CA ASP A 266 -9.47 3.65 5.20
C ASP A 266 -8.07 3.85 4.61
N GLU A 267 -7.49 5.04 4.83
CA GLU A 267 -6.15 5.41 4.38
C GLU A 267 -5.25 5.71 5.59
N ARG A 268 -4.13 5.01 5.70
CA ARG A 268 -3.22 5.08 6.87
C ARG A 268 -1.80 4.65 6.51
N LEU A 269 -0.85 5.01 7.35
CA LEU A 269 0.53 4.56 7.24
C LEU A 269 0.85 3.62 8.40
N GLU A 270 1.06 2.36 8.09
CA GLU A 270 1.49 1.37 9.07
C GLU A 270 3.02 1.37 9.15
N ILE A 271 3.56 1.45 10.37
CA ILE A 271 4.99 1.59 10.63
C ILE A 271 5.41 0.50 11.61
N ARG A 272 6.11 -0.51 11.11
CA ARG A 272 6.69 -1.55 11.94
C ARG A 272 8.15 -1.23 12.23
N ILE A 273 8.51 -1.16 13.50
CA ILE A 273 9.89 -0.94 13.95
C ILE A 273 10.36 -2.19 14.71
N VAL A 274 11.49 -2.76 14.28
CA VAL A 274 12.11 -3.90 14.97
C VAL A 274 13.60 -3.61 15.20
N ARG A 275 14.16 -4.21 16.26
CA ARG A 275 15.62 -4.18 16.45
C ARG A 275 16.26 -5.00 15.33
N ALA A 276 17.29 -4.46 14.70
CA ALA A 276 17.99 -5.18 13.65
C ALA A 276 18.72 -6.42 14.26
N PRO A 277 18.73 -7.57 13.57
CA PRO A 277 19.39 -8.78 14.06
C PRO A 277 20.89 -8.55 14.31
N GLY A 278 21.42 -9.08 15.42
CA GLY A 278 22.85 -9.00 15.73
C GLY A 278 23.31 -7.72 16.43
N GLY A 279 22.40 -6.81 16.76
CA GLY A 279 22.63 -5.75 17.75
C GLY A 279 22.67 -6.32 19.17
N GLU A 280 23.69 -7.12 19.49
CA GLU A 280 24.02 -7.37 20.89
C GLU A 280 24.39 -6.04 21.54
N GLN A 281 24.05 -5.88 22.83
CA GLN A 281 24.26 -4.69 23.66
C GLN A 281 25.63 -4.04 23.39
N SER A 282 25.68 -3.14 22.41
CA SER A 282 26.88 -2.39 22.12
C SER A 282 27.03 -1.35 23.24
N LEU A 283 28.27 -1.11 23.67
CA LEU A 283 28.58 -0.08 24.67
C LEU A 283 28.50 1.33 24.08
N ASP A 284 28.17 1.43 22.79
CA ASP A 284 28.03 2.65 21.99
C ASP A 284 26.53 2.91 21.72
N ASP A 285 26.15 4.11 21.26
CA ASP A 285 24.75 4.44 20.88
C ASP A 285 24.30 3.74 19.58
N HIS A 286 25.03 2.70 19.15
CA HIS A 286 24.78 1.95 17.94
C HIS A 286 23.87 0.75 18.23
N ASP A 287 22.57 0.99 18.10
CA ASP A 287 21.50 0.01 18.34
C ASP A 287 20.50 0.09 17.16
N PRO A 288 20.84 -0.53 16.01
CA PRO A 288 20.10 -0.33 14.77
C PRO A 288 18.65 -0.79 14.82
N ARG A 289 17.79 -0.09 14.09
CA ARG A 289 16.36 -0.39 13.89
C ARG A 289 16.06 -0.60 12.43
N ASP A 290 15.40 -1.71 12.11
CA ASP A 290 14.76 -1.88 10.81
C ASP A 290 13.33 -1.34 10.91
N LEU A 291 13.03 -0.38 10.05
CA LEU A 291 11.72 0.27 9.95
C LEU A 291 11.09 -0.10 8.61
N VAL A 292 9.85 -0.60 8.66
CA VAL A 292 9.03 -0.88 7.48
C VAL A 292 7.86 0.10 7.47
N LEU A 293 7.80 0.96 6.45
CA LEU A 293 6.62 1.75 6.12
C LEU A 293 5.74 0.95 5.17
N GLN A 294 4.51 0.66 5.58
CA GLN A 294 3.48 0.03 4.76
C GLN A 294 2.34 1.04 4.54
N PRO A 295 2.32 1.73 3.39
CA PRO A 295 1.26 2.69 3.11
C PRO A 295 -0.01 1.96 2.66
N VAL A 296 -1.16 2.41 3.15
CA VAL A 296 -2.48 1.84 2.89
C VAL A 296 -3.37 2.95 2.34
N GLY A 297 -3.90 2.78 1.13
CA GLY A 297 -4.72 3.79 0.45
C GLY A 297 -3.96 4.69 -0.52
N LEU A 298 -4.69 5.45 -1.35
CA LEU A 298 -4.11 6.31 -2.39
C LEU A 298 -3.50 7.60 -1.84
N ARG A 299 -3.89 8.03 -0.63
CA ARG A 299 -3.26 9.14 0.10
C ARG A 299 -1.72 9.11 0.03
N TRP A 300 -1.15 7.91 0.05
CA TRP A 300 0.29 7.70 0.15
C TRP A 300 0.98 7.46 -1.18
N LEU A 301 0.24 7.29 -2.27
CA LEU A 301 0.80 7.16 -3.60
C LEU A 301 1.32 8.54 -4.07
N ASP A 302 2.60 8.60 -4.44
CA ASP A 302 3.30 9.83 -4.87
C ASP A 302 3.15 10.98 -3.84
N SER A 303 3.14 10.61 -2.56
CA SER A 303 2.99 11.52 -1.43
C SER A 303 4.31 12.16 -0.99
N GLY A 304 5.42 11.85 -1.67
CA GLY A 304 6.76 12.20 -1.24
C GLY A 304 7.41 11.15 -0.34
N LEU A 305 6.73 10.08 0.06
CA LEU A 305 7.34 8.94 0.77
C LEU A 305 8.53 8.36 -0.01
N GLU A 306 8.52 8.51 -1.34
CA GLU A 306 9.60 8.18 -2.25
C GLU A 306 10.88 8.98 -2.12
N SER A 307 10.79 10.15 -1.51
CA SER A 307 11.94 11.02 -1.26
C SER A 307 12.57 10.81 0.11
N LEU A 308 11.92 10.06 1.02
CA LEU A 308 12.45 9.80 2.34
C LEU A 308 13.72 8.95 2.26
N THR A 309 14.75 9.37 3.01
CA THR A 309 16.01 8.65 3.17
C THR A 309 16.08 8.05 4.58
N GLY A 310 16.72 6.88 4.68
CA GLY A 310 17.15 6.27 5.95
C GLY A 310 18.37 6.99 6.47
#